data_AF-A2XX17-F1
#
_entry.id   AF-A2XX17-F1
#
_cell.length_a   1.000
_cell.length_b   1.000
_cell.length_c   1.000
_cell.angle_alpha   90.00
_cell.angle_beta   90.00
_cell.angle_gamma   90.00
#
_symmetry.space_group_name_H-M   'P 1'
#
loop_
_entity.id
_entity.type
_entity.pdbx_description
1 polymer ?
#
loop_
_entity_poly.entity_id
_entity_poly.type
_entity_poly.pdbx_seq_one_letter_code
_entity_poly.pdbx_strand_id
1 'polypeptide(L)'
;MESPRHDDESHGGAAATALLHEMLLRARRDGEEPELSDEQLRSNDQLQEDEMLALEAIYGDNISILSAKDGLRCFQVHVHCEIPDGISVSAELSRDDNRDQNSRFFDTFSVQHLAPISFTCLMPPSYPSHHAPYFTLSSQWLDTVKVSSLCLMLDTIWSQQLGLEVVYGWVQWLQSSALSHLGFNDGIVIQQPDSMMGPVDVRVVAEIVSVESAVQWLISYNEEQCHESFLIGLHDCMICFTERAGIDFIKLPCGHYFCQRCMETYSRMHVAEGTVLKLLCPNDKCGGIIPPGLLKRMLGDKDFERWERLTLQKTLDSMSDVAYCPRCVTACLEDEENNAQCSKCFFSFCTRCRYLRHIGERCISPEEKLLSLQDRNKVRQLSKGNFARRINLANEISSIKEVLRSSVLCPHCGTAISRVSGCDHMLCSNCRQPFCYACGKPLHRGHSSAPSSLSEQCRIDQENSAGETLKVNPSSLITEMKKELVEERSRQHPCPTCRQLNPKMGNNNHIFCWACQVHYCALCRMVVRKSSEHYGPRGCKQHSVDP
;
A
#
# COMPACT_ATOMS: atom_id res chain seq x y z
N MET A 1 -2.67 -9.80 -15.62
CA MET A 1 -1.71 -10.76 -15.05
C MET A 1 -2.45 -12.06 -15.04
N GLU A 2 -2.19 -12.90 -16.04
CA GLU A 2 -2.71 -14.26 -16.06
C GLU A 2 -2.07 -14.99 -14.88
N SER A 3 -2.91 -15.53 -14.00
CA SER A 3 -2.48 -16.43 -12.94
C SER A 3 -1.74 -17.61 -13.58
N PRO A 4 -0.61 -18.06 -13.03
CA PRO A 4 0.00 -19.30 -13.49
C PRO A 4 -0.97 -20.44 -13.16
N ARG A 5 -1.64 -20.96 -14.18
CA ARG A 5 -2.47 -22.16 -14.06
C ARG A 5 -1.54 -23.36 -13.95
N HIS A 6 -1.72 -24.15 -12.90
CA HIS A 6 -1.61 -25.61 -12.83
C HIS A 6 -0.82 -26.32 -13.95
N ASP A 7 0.50 -26.18 -14.01
CA ASP A 7 1.34 -27.04 -14.87
C ASP A 7 2.15 -28.08 -14.07
N ASP A 8 2.38 -27.88 -12.76
CA ASP A 8 3.17 -28.82 -11.92
C ASP A 8 2.37 -30.04 -11.41
N GLU A 9 1.03 -29.97 -11.31
CA GLU A 9 0.20 -31.11 -10.86
C GLU A 9 0.10 -32.24 -11.89
N SER A 10 0.53 -32.01 -13.13
CA SER A 10 0.45 -32.99 -14.23
C SER A 10 1.43 -34.17 -14.09
N HIS A 11 2.53 -34.00 -13.35
CA HIS A 11 3.58 -35.04 -13.24
C HIS A 11 3.23 -36.13 -12.22
N GLY A 12 2.61 -35.77 -11.09
CA GLY A 12 2.23 -36.73 -10.04
C GLY A 12 1.11 -37.70 -10.46
N GLY A 13 0.07 -37.19 -11.13
CA GLY A 13 -1.06 -38.01 -11.60
C GLY A 13 -0.66 -39.04 -12.67
N ALA A 14 0.29 -38.72 -13.54
CA ALA A 14 0.79 -39.64 -14.56
C ALA A 14 1.58 -40.81 -13.95
N ALA A 15 2.43 -40.55 -12.95
CA ALA A 15 3.19 -41.58 -12.24
C ALA A 15 2.27 -42.51 -11.44
N ALA A 16 1.29 -41.95 -10.72
CA ALA A 16 0.28 -42.71 -10.01
C ALA A 16 -0.52 -43.64 -10.95
N THR A 17 -0.99 -43.10 -12.08
CA THR A 17 -1.73 -43.88 -13.08
C THR A 17 -0.88 -45.01 -13.67
N ALA A 18 0.40 -44.75 -13.97
CA ALA A 18 1.31 -45.76 -14.50
C ALA A 18 1.53 -46.91 -13.52
N LEU A 19 1.70 -46.59 -12.23
CA LEU A 19 1.86 -47.59 -11.16
C LEU A 19 0.60 -48.47 -11.02
N LEU A 20 -0.60 -47.88 -11.05
CA LEU A 20 -1.86 -48.62 -11.00
C LEU A 20 -2.00 -49.62 -12.15
N HIS A 21 -1.67 -49.20 -13.37
CA HIS A 21 -1.69 -50.10 -14.53
C HIS A 21 -0.64 -51.21 -14.39
N GLU A 22 0.53 -50.91 -13.82
CA GLU A 22 1.55 -51.92 -13.57
C GLU A 22 1.08 -52.95 -12.53
N MET A 23 0.40 -52.53 -11.46
CA MET A 23 -0.19 -53.42 -10.46
C MET A 23 -1.23 -54.35 -11.09
N LEU A 24 -2.14 -53.82 -11.91
CA LEU A 24 -3.13 -54.61 -12.64
C LEU A 24 -2.47 -55.64 -13.58
N LEU A 25 -1.46 -55.22 -14.34
CA LEU A 25 -0.74 -56.11 -15.26
C LEU A 25 0.03 -57.20 -14.52
N ARG A 26 0.56 -56.91 -13.32
CA ARG A 26 1.20 -57.90 -12.45
C ARG A 26 0.18 -58.93 -11.98
N ALA A 27 -0.94 -58.50 -11.41
CA ALA A 27 -2.02 -59.40 -10.97
C ALA A 27 -2.53 -60.31 -12.09
N ARG A 28 -2.67 -59.78 -13.31
CA ARG A 28 -3.03 -60.57 -14.51
C ARG A 28 -2.01 -61.64 -14.86
N ARG A 29 -0.71 -61.32 -14.77
CA ARG A 29 0.37 -62.29 -15.05
C ARG A 29 0.47 -63.37 -13.99
N ASP A 30 0.21 -63.02 -12.74
CA ASP A 30 0.31 -63.90 -11.59
C ASP A 30 -0.95 -64.79 -11.43
N GLY A 31 -1.96 -64.58 -12.27
CA GLY A 31 -3.20 -65.37 -12.30
C GLY A 31 -4.16 -65.03 -11.16
N GLU A 32 -4.03 -63.83 -10.58
CA GLU A 32 -4.86 -63.37 -9.47
C GLU A 32 -6.22 -62.81 -9.94
N GLU A 33 -6.35 -62.42 -11.22
CA GLU A 33 -7.66 -62.04 -11.78
C GLU A 33 -8.56 -63.28 -12.00
N PRO A 34 -9.79 -63.28 -11.46
CA PRO A 34 -10.70 -64.41 -11.57
C PRO A 34 -11.34 -64.44 -12.96
N GLU A 35 -11.62 -65.63 -13.48
CA GLU A 35 -12.51 -65.78 -14.62
C GLU A 35 -13.95 -65.49 -14.19
N LEU A 36 -14.55 -64.43 -14.75
CA LEU A 36 -15.89 -63.96 -14.42
C LEU A 36 -16.88 -64.31 -15.53
N SER A 37 -18.12 -64.60 -15.13
CA SER A 37 -19.22 -64.73 -16.10
C SER A 37 -19.59 -63.37 -16.70
N ASP A 38 -20.14 -63.37 -17.92
CA ASP A 38 -20.62 -62.14 -18.57
C ASP A 38 -21.68 -61.40 -17.74
N GLU A 39 -22.46 -62.13 -16.94
CA GLU A 39 -23.45 -61.53 -16.05
C GLU A 39 -22.81 -60.78 -14.88
N GLN A 40 -21.78 -61.37 -14.26
CA GLN A 40 -21.02 -60.71 -13.20
C GLN A 40 -20.25 -59.50 -13.74
N LEU A 41 -19.65 -59.60 -14.94
CA LEU A 41 -18.98 -58.47 -15.57
C LEU A 41 -19.93 -57.30 -15.81
N ARG A 42 -21.14 -57.56 -16.33
CA ARG A 42 -22.17 -56.51 -16.51
C ARG A 42 -22.64 -55.92 -15.18
N SER A 43 -22.82 -56.76 -14.16
CA SER A 43 -23.22 -56.28 -12.82
C SER A 43 -22.15 -55.39 -12.20
N ASN A 44 -20.89 -55.80 -12.26
CA ASN A 44 -19.75 -55.03 -11.78
C ASN A 44 -19.62 -53.69 -12.52
N ASP A 45 -19.75 -53.72 -13.85
CA ASP A 45 -19.67 -52.52 -14.68
C ASP A 45 -20.75 -51.48 -14.32
N GLN A 46 -21.99 -51.92 -14.07
CA GLN A 46 -23.06 -51.04 -13.62
C GLN A 46 -22.78 -50.44 -12.23
N LEU A 47 -22.35 -51.26 -11.26
CA LEU A 47 -22.04 -50.77 -9.91
C LEU A 47 -20.89 -49.76 -9.92
N GLN A 48 -19.88 -49.99 -10.76
CA GLN A 48 -18.79 -49.04 -10.96
C GLN A 48 -19.25 -47.72 -11.57
N GLU A 49 -20.16 -47.76 -12.55
CA GLU A 49 -20.75 -46.56 -13.13
C GLU A 49 -21.55 -45.77 -12.10
N ASP A 50 -22.39 -46.46 -11.32
CA ASP A 50 -23.20 -45.84 -10.27
C ASP A 50 -22.33 -45.19 -9.18
N GLU A 51 -21.26 -45.87 -8.73
CA GLU A 51 -20.30 -45.31 -7.77
C GLU A 51 -19.58 -44.09 -8.34
N MET A 52 -19.13 -44.14 -9.59
CA MET A 52 -18.47 -43.00 -10.23
C MET A 52 -19.38 -41.78 -10.34
N LEU A 53 -20.64 -41.98 -10.75
CA LEU A 53 -21.62 -40.89 -10.82
C LEU A 53 -21.88 -40.29 -9.44
N ALA A 54 -21.93 -41.11 -8.39
CA ALA A 54 -22.07 -40.63 -7.02
C ALA A 54 -20.83 -39.81 -6.58
N LEU A 55 -19.62 -40.29 -6.87
CA LEU A 55 -18.37 -39.58 -6.56
C LEU A 55 -18.28 -38.24 -7.28
N GLU A 56 -18.61 -38.17 -8.57
CA GLU A 56 -18.64 -36.93 -9.35
C GLU A 56 -19.65 -35.93 -8.79
N ALA A 57 -20.83 -36.40 -8.38
CA ALA A 57 -21.86 -35.55 -7.79
C ALA A 57 -21.45 -34.99 -6.42
N ILE A 58 -20.72 -35.76 -5.61
CA ILE A 58 -20.33 -35.38 -4.24
C ILE A 58 -19.08 -34.49 -4.26
N TYR A 59 -18.06 -34.86 -5.03
CA TYR A 59 -16.75 -34.20 -4.97
C TYR A 59 -16.55 -33.14 -6.06
N GLY A 60 -17.38 -33.11 -7.11
CA GLY A 60 -17.39 -32.05 -8.12
C GLY A 60 -16.00 -31.76 -8.69
N ASP A 61 -15.52 -30.54 -8.51
CA ASP A 61 -14.21 -30.10 -9.02
C ASP A 61 -13.01 -30.82 -8.35
N ASN A 62 -13.22 -31.53 -7.24
CA ASN A 62 -12.16 -32.26 -6.54
C ASN A 62 -11.87 -33.66 -7.12
N ILE A 63 -12.66 -34.14 -8.09
CA ILE A 63 -12.44 -35.41 -8.79
C ILE A 63 -12.09 -35.19 -10.27
N SER A 64 -10.99 -35.79 -10.70
CA SER A 64 -10.50 -35.75 -12.08
C SER A 64 -10.55 -37.15 -12.70
N ILE A 65 -11.30 -37.33 -13.80
CA ILE A 65 -11.32 -38.58 -14.56
C ILE A 65 -10.04 -38.65 -15.41
N LEU A 66 -9.28 -39.72 -15.27
CA LEU A 66 -8.02 -39.95 -15.97
C LEU A 66 -8.26 -40.88 -17.17
N SER A 67 -7.69 -40.56 -18.33
CA SER A 67 -7.85 -41.41 -19.52
C SER A 67 -7.23 -42.78 -19.29
N ALA A 68 -8.06 -43.83 -19.22
CA ALA A 68 -7.57 -45.19 -19.09
C ALA A 68 -7.17 -45.77 -20.44
N LYS A 69 -6.12 -46.60 -20.43
CA LYS A 69 -5.89 -47.58 -21.50
C LYS A 69 -6.88 -48.72 -21.26
N ASP A 70 -7.45 -49.28 -22.33
CA ASP A 70 -8.30 -50.48 -22.28
C ASP A 70 -9.73 -50.32 -21.72
N GLY A 71 -10.26 -49.10 -21.58
CA GLY A 71 -11.67 -48.87 -21.23
C GLY A 71 -12.04 -49.03 -19.74
N LEU A 72 -11.04 -49.13 -18.86
CA LEU A 72 -11.22 -49.19 -17.41
C LEU A 72 -11.55 -47.80 -16.83
N ARG A 73 -12.13 -47.73 -15.63
CA ARG A 73 -12.39 -46.46 -14.94
C ARG A 73 -11.19 -46.11 -14.06
N CYS A 74 -10.52 -45.01 -14.39
CA CYS A 74 -9.37 -44.47 -13.66
C CYS A 74 -9.63 -43.00 -13.33
N PHE A 75 -9.40 -42.59 -12.08
CA PHE A 75 -9.67 -41.23 -11.63
C PHE A 75 -8.82 -40.88 -10.42
N GLN A 76 -8.74 -39.59 -10.11
CA GLN A 76 -8.06 -39.04 -8.96
C GLN A 76 -9.01 -38.15 -8.18
N VAL A 77 -9.00 -38.28 -6.85
CA VAL A 77 -9.75 -37.44 -5.92
C VAL A 77 -8.75 -36.68 -5.04
N HIS A 78 -8.90 -35.37 -4.94
CA HIS A 78 -8.19 -34.52 -4.01
C HIS A 78 -8.96 -34.46 -2.69
N VAL A 79 -8.50 -35.23 -1.70
CA VAL A 79 -9.20 -35.39 -0.42
C VAL A 79 -8.74 -34.34 0.57
N HIS A 80 -9.64 -33.41 0.92
CA HIS A 80 -9.38 -32.36 1.90
C HIS A 80 -9.79 -32.83 3.30
N CYS A 81 -8.81 -33.04 4.19
CA CYS A 81 -9.10 -33.43 5.58
C CYS A 81 -9.86 -32.31 6.32
N GLU A 82 -10.86 -32.69 7.12
CA GLU A 82 -11.68 -31.74 7.87
C GLU A 82 -10.92 -31.17 9.09
N ILE A 83 -10.81 -29.84 9.16
CA ILE A 83 -10.21 -29.10 10.28
C ILE A 83 -11.05 -27.85 10.65
N PRO A 84 -12.19 -28.04 11.36
CA PRO A 84 -13.20 -26.99 11.55
C PRO A 84 -12.71 -25.69 12.20
N ASP A 85 -11.80 -25.80 13.18
CA ASP A 85 -11.25 -24.66 13.93
C ASP A 85 -9.78 -24.37 13.55
N GLY A 86 -9.34 -24.90 12.41
CA GLY A 86 -7.93 -24.98 12.05
C GLY A 86 -7.15 -25.99 12.91
N ILE A 87 -5.86 -26.13 12.62
CA ILE A 87 -4.96 -27.05 13.32
C ILE A 87 -3.59 -26.42 13.51
N SER A 88 -2.92 -26.73 14.63
CA SER A 88 -1.53 -26.33 14.86
C SER A 88 -0.60 -27.27 14.09
N VAL A 89 0.44 -26.73 13.47
CA VAL A 89 1.50 -27.49 12.81
C VAL A 89 2.80 -27.13 13.49
N SER A 90 3.55 -28.16 13.90
CA SER A 90 4.87 -28.03 14.51
C SER A 90 5.88 -28.76 13.65
N ALA A 91 7.00 -28.11 13.36
CA ALA A 91 8.05 -28.69 12.53
C ALA A 91 9.39 -28.68 13.25
N GLU A 92 10.08 -29.81 13.20
CA GLU A 92 11.43 -29.94 13.73
C GLU A 92 12.46 -29.54 12.69
N LEU A 93 13.07 -28.37 12.87
CA LEU A 93 14.11 -27.84 11.98
C LEU A 93 15.49 -28.02 12.61
N SER A 94 16.40 -28.68 11.90
CA SER A 94 17.80 -28.78 12.33
C SER A 94 18.54 -27.47 12.00
N ARG A 95 18.91 -26.68 13.01
CA ARG A 95 19.85 -25.56 12.83
C ARG A 95 21.27 -26.08 12.84
N ASP A 96 22.04 -25.73 11.82
CA ASP A 96 23.46 -26.08 11.64
C ASP A 96 24.42 -25.32 12.60
N ASP A 97 23.90 -24.81 13.72
CA ASP A 97 24.69 -24.05 14.69
C ASP A 97 25.35 -25.00 15.69
N ASN A 98 26.67 -25.15 15.54
CA ASN A 98 27.60 -25.94 16.36
C ASN A 98 27.73 -25.50 17.84
N ARG A 99 26.65 -25.00 18.48
CA ARG A 99 26.63 -24.63 19.90
C ARG A 99 25.30 -25.05 20.51
N ASP A 100 25.37 -26.06 21.38
CA ASP A 100 24.31 -26.70 22.18
C ASP A 100 23.56 -27.89 21.51
N GLN A 101 24.09 -29.10 21.73
CA GLN A 101 23.54 -30.40 21.30
C GLN A 101 22.25 -30.83 22.02
N ASN A 102 21.36 -29.94 22.47
CA ASN A 102 20.13 -30.43 23.13
C ASN A 102 18.88 -29.54 23.12
N SER A 103 18.81 -28.50 22.28
CA SER A 103 17.57 -27.75 22.07
C SER A 103 16.99 -28.04 20.69
N ARG A 104 16.10 -29.05 20.61
CA ARG A 104 15.22 -29.26 19.45
C ARG A 104 14.25 -28.07 19.40
N PHE A 105 14.42 -27.18 18.43
CA PHE A 105 13.52 -26.05 18.23
C PHE A 105 12.38 -26.45 17.29
N PHE A 106 11.14 -26.22 17.73
CA PHE A 106 9.95 -26.41 16.91
C PHE A 106 9.39 -25.06 16.50
N ASP A 107 9.33 -24.81 15.20
CA ASP A 107 8.53 -23.70 14.68
C ASP A 107 7.07 -24.16 14.63
N THR A 108 6.20 -23.38 15.27
CA THR A 108 4.77 -23.69 15.37
C THR A 108 3.96 -22.60 14.67
N PHE A 109 3.03 -23.02 13.81
CA PHE A 109 2.09 -22.15 13.11
C PHE A 109 0.71 -22.80 13.10
N SER A 110 -0.33 -22.06 12.73
CA SER A 110 -1.70 -22.57 12.62
C SER A 110 -2.20 -22.46 11.18
N VAL A 111 -2.88 -23.49 10.70
CA VAL A 111 -3.49 -23.50 9.36
C VAL A 111 -5.00 -23.73 9.48
N GLN A 112 -5.77 -23.09 8.59
CA GLN A 112 -7.20 -23.29 8.42
C GLN A 112 -7.51 -24.22 7.23
N HIS A 113 -6.55 -24.37 6.31
CA HIS A 113 -6.66 -25.28 5.17
C HIS A 113 -5.41 -26.15 5.05
N LEU A 114 -5.61 -27.46 4.85
CA LEU A 114 -4.54 -28.42 4.57
C LEU A 114 -4.52 -28.77 3.09
N ALA A 115 -3.32 -28.93 2.54
CA ALA A 115 -3.14 -29.46 1.20
C ALA A 115 -3.76 -30.88 1.12
N PRO A 116 -4.50 -31.20 0.05
CA PRO A 116 -5.26 -32.45 -0.03
C PRO A 116 -4.34 -33.67 -0.10
N ILE A 117 -4.87 -34.81 0.37
CA ILE A 117 -4.30 -36.12 0.08
C ILE A 117 -4.79 -36.52 -1.31
N SER A 118 -3.87 -36.80 -2.22
CA SER A 118 -4.24 -37.26 -3.56
C SER A 118 -4.48 -38.76 -3.53
N PHE A 119 -5.72 -39.16 -3.77
CA PHE A 119 -6.15 -40.55 -3.89
C PHE A 119 -6.40 -40.87 -5.36
N THR A 120 -5.60 -41.74 -5.96
CA THR A 120 -5.80 -42.18 -7.35
C THR A 120 -6.27 -43.62 -7.36
N CYS A 121 -7.27 -43.92 -8.17
CA CYS A 121 -7.95 -45.21 -8.18
C CYS A 121 -8.14 -45.73 -9.61
N LEU A 122 -8.00 -47.04 -9.76
CA LEU A 122 -8.28 -47.80 -10.97
C LEU A 122 -9.19 -48.98 -10.61
N MET A 123 -10.40 -49.00 -11.19
CA MET A 123 -11.38 -50.06 -10.97
C MET A 123 -11.17 -51.22 -11.95
N PRO A 124 -10.81 -52.44 -11.48
CA PRO A 124 -10.70 -53.61 -12.34
C PRO A 124 -12.08 -54.20 -12.67
N PRO A 125 -12.21 -55.03 -13.72
CA PRO A 125 -13.49 -55.66 -14.08
C PRO A 125 -14.08 -56.58 -12.99
N SER A 126 -13.26 -57.02 -12.04
CA SER A 126 -13.64 -57.88 -10.94
C SER A 126 -14.17 -57.15 -9.69
N TYR A 127 -14.05 -55.83 -9.64
CA TYR A 127 -14.60 -54.99 -8.58
C TYR A 127 -16.07 -54.64 -8.84
N PRO A 128 -16.97 -54.64 -7.83
CA PRO A 128 -16.74 -54.93 -6.40
C PRO A 128 -16.86 -56.40 -6.00
N SER A 129 -17.24 -57.29 -6.92
CA SER A 129 -17.56 -58.68 -6.54
C SER A 129 -16.42 -59.50 -5.92
N HIS A 130 -15.16 -59.34 -6.36
CA HIS A 130 -14.05 -60.22 -5.97
C HIS A 130 -12.81 -59.47 -5.47
N HIS A 131 -12.41 -58.40 -6.15
CA HIS A 131 -11.20 -57.64 -5.83
C HIS A 131 -11.54 -56.20 -5.49
N ALA A 132 -10.73 -55.59 -4.61
CA ALA A 132 -10.77 -54.16 -4.38
C ALA A 132 -10.27 -53.37 -5.60
N PRO A 133 -10.62 -52.08 -5.73
CA PRO A 133 -9.96 -51.21 -6.69
C PRO A 133 -8.47 -51.09 -6.38
N TYR A 134 -7.65 -51.00 -7.42
CA TYR A 134 -6.25 -50.63 -7.25
C TYR A 134 -6.19 -49.14 -6.90
N PHE A 135 -5.36 -48.77 -5.93
CA PHE A 135 -5.22 -47.37 -5.53
C PHE A 135 -3.79 -47.00 -5.18
N THR A 136 -3.52 -45.70 -5.25
CA THR A 136 -2.29 -45.06 -4.77
C THR A 136 -2.63 -43.84 -3.95
N LEU A 137 -1.83 -43.56 -2.93
CA LEU A 137 -1.93 -42.36 -2.11
C LEU A 137 -0.65 -41.52 -2.22
N SER A 138 -0.82 -40.21 -2.26
CA SER A 138 0.27 -39.25 -2.11
C SER A 138 -0.14 -38.03 -1.30
N SER A 139 0.84 -37.41 -0.66
CA SER A 139 0.69 -36.18 0.12
C SER A 139 2.03 -35.46 0.15
N GLN A 140 1.99 -34.13 0.13
CA GLN A 140 3.21 -33.30 0.13
C GLN A 140 3.70 -32.96 1.55
N TRP A 141 2.91 -33.30 2.57
CA TRP A 141 3.19 -32.95 3.98
C TRP A 141 3.15 -34.13 4.94
N LEU A 142 2.70 -35.31 4.48
CA LEU A 142 2.80 -36.56 5.23
C LEU A 142 4.04 -37.34 4.79
N ASP A 143 4.73 -37.95 5.75
CA ASP A 143 5.81 -38.90 5.44
C ASP A 143 5.25 -40.22 4.87
N THR A 144 6.13 -40.98 4.22
CA THR A 144 5.77 -42.23 3.54
C THR A 144 5.28 -43.31 4.48
N VAL A 145 5.69 -43.30 5.75
CA VAL A 145 5.25 -44.27 6.76
C VAL A 145 3.80 -43.99 7.17
N LYS A 146 3.46 -42.72 7.38
CA LYS A 146 2.10 -42.27 7.67
C LYS A 146 1.17 -42.55 6.50
N VAL A 147 1.58 -42.27 5.26
CA VAL A 147 0.78 -42.63 4.07
C VAL A 147 0.62 -44.15 3.95
N SER A 148 1.65 -44.95 4.25
CA SER A 148 1.54 -46.41 4.29
C SER A 148 0.54 -46.89 5.33
N SER A 149 0.47 -46.25 6.50
CA SER A 149 -0.55 -46.52 7.53
C SER A 149 -1.96 -46.24 7.03
N LEU A 150 -2.15 -45.21 6.21
CA LEU A 150 -3.45 -44.94 5.56
C LEU A 150 -3.79 -46.05 4.56
N CYS A 151 -2.85 -46.49 3.72
CA CYS A 151 -3.07 -47.60 2.78
C CYS A 151 -3.57 -48.88 3.49
N LEU A 152 -2.93 -49.27 4.59
CA LEU A 152 -3.32 -50.43 5.39
C LEU A 152 -4.73 -50.29 5.99
N MET A 153 -5.11 -49.07 6.35
CA MET A 153 -6.45 -48.82 6.89
C MET A 153 -7.51 -48.89 5.79
N LEU A 154 -7.22 -48.44 4.56
CA LEU A 154 -8.13 -48.63 3.42
C LEU A 154 -8.35 -50.13 3.12
N ASP A 155 -7.30 -50.95 3.18
CA ASP A 155 -7.44 -52.42 3.05
C ASP A 155 -8.34 -53.01 4.14
N THR A 156 -8.20 -52.50 5.37
CA THR A 156 -9.03 -52.92 6.50
C THR A 156 -10.50 -52.57 6.24
N ILE A 157 -10.79 -51.38 5.72
CA ILE A 157 -12.16 -50.98 5.35
C ILE A 157 -12.73 -51.91 4.28
N TRP A 158 -11.96 -52.25 3.24
CA TRP A 158 -12.40 -53.20 2.21
C TRP A 158 -12.71 -54.58 2.80
N SER A 159 -11.84 -55.10 3.67
CA SER A 159 -12.01 -56.43 4.27
C SER A 159 -13.31 -56.59 5.09
N GLN A 160 -13.91 -55.48 5.53
CA GLN A 160 -15.15 -55.48 6.31
C GLN A 160 -16.41 -55.49 5.44
N GLN A 161 -16.30 -55.19 4.14
CA GLN A 161 -17.46 -55.05 3.23
C GLN A 161 -17.19 -55.64 1.83
N LEU A 162 -16.80 -56.92 1.81
CA LEU A 162 -16.58 -57.65 0.56
C LEU A 162 -17.85 -57.70 -0.30
N GLY A 163 -17.72 -57.40 -1.60
CA GLY A 163 -18.82 -57.46 -2.56
C GLY A 163 -19.63 -56.17 -2.70
N LEU A 164 -19.26 -55.09 -1.99
CA LEU A 164 -19.92 -53.78 -2.07
C LEU A 164 -18.94 -52.70 -2.57
N GLU A 165 -19.50 -51.59 -3.04
CA GLU A 165 -18.73 -50.41 -3.42
C GLU A 165 -18.02 -49.78 -2.20
N VAL A 166 -16.72 -49.48 -2.33
CA VAL A 166 -15.85 -49.09 -1.22
C VAL A 166 -15.20 -47.72 -1.39
N VAL A 167 -15.09 -47.20 -2.62
CA VAL A 167 -14.32 -45.99 -2.91
C VAL A 167 -14.90 -44.79 -2.19
N TYR A 168 -16.23 -44.61 -2.22
CA TYR A 168 -16.86 -43.53 -1.45
C TYR A 168 -16.51 -43.61 0.04
N GLY A 169 -16.57 -44.82 0.62
CA GLY A 169 -16.21 -45.06 2.01
C GLY A 169 -14.74 -44.76 2.32
N TRP A 170 -13.83 -45.10 1.41
CA TRP A 170 -12.41 -44.75 1.52
C TRP A 170 -12.19 -43.24 1.50
N VAL A 171 -12.75 -42.52 0.54
CA VAL A 171 -12.59 -41.06 0.43
C VAL A 171 -13.19 -40.36 1.66
N GLN A 172 -14.39 -40.77 2.07
CA GLN A 172 -15.05 -40.23 3.25
C GLN A 172 -14.22 -40.45 4.52
N TRP A 173 -13.66 -41.66 4.69
CA TRP A 173 -12.81 -41.96 5.84
C TRP A 173 -11.50 -41.16 5.83
N LEU A 174 -10.87 -41.00 4.66
CA LEU A 174 -9.69 -40.16 4.50
C LEU A 174 -9.99 -38.70 4.89
N GLN A 175 -11.16 -38.18 4.51
CA GLN A 175 -11.61 -36.83 4.83
C GLN A 175 -11.87 -36.63 6.33
N SER A 176 -12.61 -37.53 6.98
CA SER A 176 -13.11 -37.32 8.35
C SER A 176 -12.28 -37.98 9.47
N SER A 177 -11.41 -38.93 9.13
CA SER A 177 -10.79 -39.81 10.14
C SER A 177 -9.30 -40.06 9.96
N ALA A 178 -8.69 -39.69 8.82
CA ALA A 178 -7.25 -39.86 8.60
C ALA A 178 -6.41 -39.14 9.65
N LEU A 179 -6.75 -37.89 10.01
CA LEU A 179 -5.97 -37.13 11.00
C LEU A 179 -5.99 -37.80 12.37
N SER A 180 -7.16 -38.25 12.83
CA SER A 180 -7.29 -38.96 14.11
C SER A 180 -6.57 -40.30 14.11
N HIS A 181 -6.61 -41.04 13.00
CA HIS A 181 -5.86 -42.29 12.83
C HIS A 181 -4.34 -42.08 12.90
N LEU A 182 -3.85 -40.97 12.34
CA LEU A 182 -2.44 -40.58 12.39
C LEU A 182 -2.02 -39.95 13.74
N GLY A 183 -2.95 -39.77 14.67
CA GLY A 183 -2.69 -39.16 15.98
C GLY A 183 -2.57 -37.63 15.96
N PHE A 184 -3.09 -36.96 14.93
CA PHE A 184 -3.03 -35.50 14.76
C PHE A 184 -4.24 -34.75 15.33
N ASN A 185 -4.86 -35.25 16.41
CA ASN A 185 -6.02 -34.60 17.01
C ASN A 185 -5.69 -33.23 17.64
N ASP A 186 -4.50 -33.10 18.23
CA ASP A 186 -4.07 -31.89 18.96
C ASP A 186 -3.04 -31.05 18.18
N GLY A 187 -2.74 -31.42 16.94
CA GLY A 187 -1.74 -30.78 16.08
C GLY A 187 -0.98 -31.76 15.19
N ILE A 188 -0.47 -31.25 14.08
CA ILE A 188 0.39 -31.97 13.14
C ILE A 188 1.84 -31.77 13.53
N VAL A 189 2.61 -32.86 13.56
CA VAL A 189 4.05 -32.82 13.81
C VAL A 189 4.79 -33.30 12.56
N ILE A 190 5.56 -32.40 11.95
CA ILE A 190 6.43 -32.68 10.80
C ILE A 190 7.84 -32.87 11.32
N GLN A 191 8.36 -34.08 11.16
CA GLN A 191 9.71 -34.46 11.58
C GLN A 191 10.52 -34.82 10.34
N GLN A 192 11.84 -34.73 10.47
CA GLN A 192 12.71 -35.31 9.46
C GLN A 192 12.36 -36.79 9.30
N PRO A 193 12.34 -37.31 8.07
CA PRO A 193 12.17 -38.75 7.87
C PRO A 193 13.33 -39.44 8.57
N ASP A 194 13.08 -39.97 9.77
CA ASP A 194 14.08 -40.69 10.53
C ASP A 194 14.50 -41.89 9.66
N SER A 195 15.79 -41.94 9.35
CA SER A 195 16.47 -42.86 8.43
C SER A 195 15.60 -44.06 8.02
N MET A 196 15.21 -44.12 6.74
CA MET A 196 14.53 -45.24 6.03
C MET A 196 14.64 -46.62 6.70
N MET A 197 13.80 -46.92 7.70
CA MET A 197 13.83 -48.21 8.42
C MET A 197 12.46 -48.89 8.53
N GLY A 198 11.41 -48.31 7.94
CA GLY A 198 10.09 -48.94 7.81
C GLY A 198 9.84 -49.42 6.38
N PRO A 199 9.16 -50.57 6.17
CA PRO A 199 8.70 -50.96 4.84
C PRO A 199 7.69 -49.93 4.34
N VAL A 200 7.99 -49.25 3.23
CA VAL A 200 7.07 -48.34 2.55
C VAL A 200 6.14 -49.17 1.68
N ASP A 201 4.83 -48.93 1.79
CA ASP A 201 3.85 -49.59 0.96
C ASP A 201 4.06 -49.21 -0.51
N VAL A 202 4.02 -50.21 -1.40
CA VAL A 202 4.27 -50.03 -2.85
C VAL A 202 3.28 -49.09 -3.53
N ARG A 203 2.14 -48.79 -2.89
CA ARG A 203 1.09 -47.89 -3.35
C ARG A 203 1.33 -46.42 -3.00
N VAL A 204 2.36 -46.12 -2.21
CA VAL A 204 2.71 -44.73 -1.85
C VAL A 204 3.48 -44.10 -3.00
N VAL A 205 2.92 -43.03 -3.58
CA VAL A 205 3.62 -42.20 -4.58
C VAL A 205 4.27 -41.04 -3.82
N ALA A 206 5.53 -41.24 -3.42
CA ALA A 206 6.25 -40.30 -2.59
C ALA A 206 7.13 -39.36 -3.42
N GLU A 207 7.06 -38.06 -3.14
CA GLU A 207 8.14 -37.12 -3.45
C GLU A 207 9.00 -36.95 -2.20
N ILE A 208 10.32 -36.96 -2.35
CA ILE A 208 11.24 -36.70 -1.23
C ILE A 208 11.19 -35.20 -0.95
N VAL A 209 10.36 -34.79 0.01
CA VAL A 209 10.21 -33.39 0.41
C VAL A 209 10.96 -33.17 1.74
N SER A 210 11.81 -32.13 1.79
CA SER A 210 12.47 -31.75 3.05
C SER A 210 11.44 -31.18 4.04
N VAL A 211 11.74 -31.19 5.34
CA VAL A 211 10.85 -30.60 6.36
C VAL A 211 10.60 -29.12 6.07
N GLU A 212 11.63 -28.36 5.67
CA GLU A 212 11.48 -26.96 5.30
C GLU A 212 10.51 -26.77 4.13
N SER A 213 10.60 -27.64 3.13
CA SER A 213 9.78 -27.56 1.93
C SER A 213 8.31 -27.89 2.24
N ALA A 214 8.07 -28.91 3.07
CA ALA A 214 6.72 -29.26 3.51
C ALA A 214 6.07 -28.14 4.35
N VAL A 215 6.84 -27.51 5.25
CA VAL A 215 6.37 -26.37 6.05
C VAL A 215 6.04 -25.17 5.16
N GLN A 216 6.95 -24.81 4.26
CA GLN A 216 6.73 -23.68 3.35
C GLN A 216 5.52 -23.93 2.46
N TRP A 217 5.34 -25.16 1.99
CA TRP A 217 4.18 -25.54 1.20
C TRP A 217 2.87 -25.39 1.97
N LEU A 218 2.80 -25.92 3.20
CA LEU A 218 1.60 -25.79 4.04
C LEU A 218 1.23 -24.34 4.34
N ILE A 219 2.22 -23.48 4.60
CA ILE A 219 1.98 -22.05 4.83
C ILE A 219 1.43 -21.42 3.55
N SER A 220 2.12 -21.60 2.42
CA SER A 220 1.71 -21.03 1.13
C SER A 220 0.31 -21.49 0.71
N TYR A 221 0.05 -22.79 0.80
CA TYR A 221 -1.26 -23.36 0.47
C TYR A 221 -2.37 -22.81 1.36
N ASN A 222 -2.14 -22.75 2.68
CA ASN A 222 -3.11 -22.19 3.61
C ASN A 222 -3.40 -20.71 3.34
N GLU A 223 -2.37 -19.91 3.05
CA GLU A 223 -2.52 -18.49 2.71
C GLU A 223 -3.33 -18.30 1.42
N GLU A 224 -3.05 -19.11 0.38
CA GLU A 224 -3.76 -19.08 -0.89
C GLU A 224 -5.23 -19.47 -0.72
N GLN A 225 -5.52 -20.57 -0.01
CA GLN A 225 -6.90 -21.00 0.24
C GLN A 225 -7.68 -20.02 1.13
N CYS A 226 -7.05 -19.44 2.14
CA CYS A 226 -7.65 -18.36 2.92
C CYS A 226 -7.94 -17.14 2.03
N HIS A 227 -7.08 -16.84 1.05
CA HIS A 227 -7.27 -15.73 0.14
C HIS A 227 -8.45 -15.97 -0.81
N GLU A 228 -8.51 -17.13 -1.45
CA GLU A 228 -9.62 -17.53 -2.33
C GLU A 228 -10.95 -17.56 -1.57
N SER A 229 -10.97 -18.18 -0.38
CA SER A 229 -12.14 -18.17 0.51
C SER A 229 -12.58 -16.75 0.86
N PHE A 230 -11.63 -15.84 1.10
CA PHE A 230 -11.93 -14.44 1.31
C PHE A 230 -12.54 -13.80 0.06
N LEU A 231 -11.96 -14.00 -1.13
CA LEU A 231 -12.44 -13.37 -2.37
C LEU A 231 -13.88 -13.74 -2.74
N ILE A 232 -14.23 -15.01 -2.54
CA ILE A 232 -15.56 -15.55 -2.88
C ILE A 232 -16.59 -15.25 -1.77
N GLY A 233 -16.15 -15.26 -0.51
CA GLY A 233 -17.00 -15.01 0.65
C GLY A 233 -17.64 -13.63 0.66
N LEU A 234 -18.78 -13.51 1.35
CA LEU A 234 -19.45 -12.24 1.61
C LEU A 234 -18.90 -11.61 2.90
N HIS A 235 -18.55 -10.33 2.83
CA HIS A 235 -17.97 -9.57 3.93
C HIS A 235 -18.63 -8.21 4.09
N ASP A 236 -18.67 -7.72 5.33
CA ASP A 236 -19.20 -6.41 5.66
C ASP A 236 -18.12 -5.33 5.68
N CYS A 237 -18.41 -4.19 5.04
CA CYS A 237 -17.51 -3.04 5.09
C CYS A 237 -17.78 -2.17 6.32
N MET A 238 -16.81 -2.04 7.21
CA MET A 238 -16.93 -1.24 8.45
C MET A 238 -17.11 0.28 8.25
N ILE A 239 -17.00 0.79 7.02
CA ILE A 239 -17.20 2.22 6.71
C ILE A 239 -18.64 2.49 6.23
N CYS A 240 -19.19 1.63 5.37
CA CYS A 240 -20.53 1.82 4.79
C CYS A 240 -21.56 0.76 5.19
N PHE A 241 -21.16 -0.23 5.99
CA PHE A 241 -21.99 -1.34 6.50
C PHE A 241 -22.76 -2.07 5.41
N THR A 242 -22.15 -2.22 4.23
CA THR A 242 -22.73 -2.97 3.12
C THR A 242 -21.94 -4.25 2.89
N GLU A 243 -22.67 -5.35 2.81
CA GLU A 243 -22.19 -6.68 2.45
C GLU A 243 -21.86 -6.76 0.95
N ARG A 244 -20.69 -7.28 0.61
CA ARG A 244 -20.22 -7.55 -0.76
C ARG A 244 -19.27 -8.73 -0.77
N ALA A 245 -19.04 -9.32 -1.95
CA ALA A 245 -18.00 -10.35 -2.11
C ALA A 245 -16.61 -9.78 -1.83
N GLY A 246 -15.69 -10.58 -1.29
CA GLY A 246 -14.35 -10.13 -0.91
C GLY A 246 -13.50 -9.65 -2.09
N ILE A 247 -13.82 -10.02 -3.32
CA ILE A 247 -13.22 -9.47 -4.53
C ILE A 247 -13.41 -7.94 -4.66
N ASP A 248 -14.49 -7.39 -4.08
CA ASP A 248 -14.75 -5.95 -4.02
C ASP A 248 -14.07 -5.26 -2.83
N PHE A 249 -13.24 -5.98 -2.07
CA PHE A 249 -12.53 -5.50 -0.90
C PHE A 249 -11.03 -5.34 -1.13
N ILE A 250 -10.46 -4.44 -0.34
CA ILE A 250 -9.03 -4.18 -0.27
C ILE A 250 -8.56 -4.59 1.12
N LYS A 251 -7.75 -5.64 1.19
CA LYS A 251 -7.06 -6.09 2.41
C LYS A 251 -5.73 -5.34 2.55
N LEU A 252 -5.54 -4.69 3.69
CA LEU A 252 -4.32 -3.97 4.03
C LEU A 252 -3.31 -4.92 4.71
N PRO A 253 -2.00 -4.59 4.72
CA PRO A 253 -0.98 -5.40 5.41
C PRO A 253 -1.23 -5.58 6.92
N CYS A 254 -1.99 -4.66 7.53
CA CYS A 254 -2.41 -4.77 8.93
C CYS A 254 -3.58 -5.74 9.16
N GLY A 255 -4.01 -6.49 8.14
CA GLY A 255 -5.10 -7.48 8.19
C GLY A 255 -6.49 -6.90 7.99
N HIS A 256 -6.70 -5.60 8.21
CA HIS A 256 -7.99 -4.94 8.02
C HIS A 256 -8.37 -4.84 6.54
N TYR A 257 -9.66 -4.97 6.23
CA TYR A 257 -10.18 -4.87 4.89
C TYR A 257 -11.40 -3.94 4.81
N PHE A 258 -11.53 -3.26 3.68
CA PHE A 258 -12.62 -2.32 3.41
C PHE A 258 -13.01 -2.41 1.94
N CYS A 259 -14.26 -2.09 1.60
CA CYS A 259 -14.66 -2.13 0.21
C CYS A 259 -13.88 -1.10 -0.62
N GLN A 260 -13.63 -1.43 -1.87
CA GLN A 260 -12.86 -0.61 -2.80
C GLN A 260 -13.42 0.81 -2.91
N ARG A 261 -14.75 0.95 -3.00
CA ARG A 261 -15.43 2.27 -3.11
C ARG A 261 -15.15 3.19 -1.93
N CYS A 262 -15.18 2.66 -0.70
CA CYS A 262 -14.91 3.44 0.49
C CYS A 262 -13.44 3.86 0.56
N MET A 263 -12.51 2.95 0.22
CA MET A 263 -11.08 3.24 0.23
C MET A 263 -10.67 4.27 -0.83
N GLU A 264 -11.26 4.20 -2.02
CA GLU A 264 -11.05 5.19 -3.08
C GLU A 264 -11.53 6.58 -2.65
N THR A 265 -12.74 6.65 -2.08
CA THR A 265 -13.33 7.90 -1.60
C THR A 265 -12.51 8.52 -0.48
N TYR A 266 -12.13 7.69 0.51
CA TYR A 266 -11.29 8.08 1.63
C TYR A 266 -9.93 8.61 1.17
N SER A 267 -9.28 7.88 0.26
CA SER A 267 -7.98 8.29 -0.30
C SER A 267 -8.08 9.61 -1.07
N ARG A 268 -9.09 9.75 -1.94
CA ARG A 268 -9.29 10.96 -2.75
C ARG A 268 -9.58 12.20 -1.89
N MET A 269 -10.35 12.03 -0.82
CA MET A 269 -10.63 13.08 0.17
C MET A 269 -9.32 13.61 0.79
N HIS A 270 -8.46 12.73 1.30
CA HIS A 270 -7.18 13.13 1.90
C HIS A 270 -6.25 13.86 0.92
N VAL A 271 -6.24 13.44 -0.35
CA VAL A 271 -5.46 14.08 -1.42
C VAL A 271 -6.03 15.45 -1.80
N ALA A 272 -7.35 15.57 -1.84
CA ALA A 272 -8.04 16.84 -2.12
C ALA A 272 -7.78 17.87 -1.01
N GLU A 273 -7.93 17.46 0.26
CA GLU A 273 -7.75 18.30 1.45
C GLU A 273 -6.28 18.57 1.80
N GLY A 274 -5.34 17.81 1.23
CA GLY A 274 -3.91 17.93 1.52
C GLY A 274 -3.51 17.36 2.88
N THR A 275 -4.32 16.47 3.44
CA THR A 275 -4.09 15.77 4.72
C THR A 275 -3.41 14.42 4.51
N VAL A 276 -2.55 14.31 3.50
CA VAL A 276 -1.95 13.04 3.02
C VAL A 276 -1.14 12.26 4.05
N LEU A 277 -0.56 12.92 5.07
CA LEU A 277 0.15 12.24 6.16
C LEU A 277 -0.80 11.50 7.13
N LYS A 278 -2.11 11.82 7.08
CA LYS A 278 -3.15 11.14 7.86
C LYS A 278 -3.79 9.98 7.08
N LEU A 279 -3.36 9.75 5.84
CA LEU A 279 -3.89 8.69 4.99
C LEU A 279 -3.33 7.32 5.44
N LEU A 280 -3.92 6.81 6.52
CA LEU A 280 -3.59 5.54 7.17
C LEU A 280 -4.83 4.63 7.16
N CYS A 281 -4.67 3.40 7.65
CA CYS A 281 -5.76 2.44 7.86
C CYS A 281 -6.96 3.13 8.52
N PRO A 282 -8.18 3.05 7.93
CA PRO A 282 -9.38 3.65 8.50
C PRO A 282 -9.80 3.05 9.86
N ASN A 283 -9.29 1.87 10.24
CA ASN A 283 -9.65 1.27 11.52
C ASN A 283 -9.06 2.07 12.69
N ASP A 284 -9.87 2.27 13.74
CA ASP A 284 -9.45 3.02 14.93
C ASP A 284 -8.21 2.37 15.58
N LYS A 285 -7.28 3.21 16.04
CA LYS A 285 -6.01 2.81 16.70
C LYS A 285 -5.07 1.93 15.88
N CYS A 286 -5.38 1.59 14.63
CA CYS A 286 -4.50 0.74 13.82
C CYS A 286 -3.25 1.49 13.36
N GLY A 287 -3.42 2.65 12.70
CA GLY A 287 -2.29 3.43 12.18
C GLY A 287 -1.49 2.76 11.04
N GLY A 288 -1.97 1.64 10.50
CA GLY A 288 -1.31 0.90 9.42
C GLY A 288 -1.14 1.75 8.16
N ILE A 289 0.03 1.66 7.52
CA ILE A 289 0.32 2.42 6.30
C ILE A 289 -0.39 1.76 5.11
N ILE A 290 -1.00 2.57 4.25
CA ILE A 290 -1.55 2.09 2.97
C ILE A 290 -0.41 2.04 1.94
N PRO A 291 -0.07 0.86 1.37
CA PRO A 291 1.03 0.75 0.43
C PRO A 291 0.88 1.65 -0.81
N PRO A 292 1.96 2.28 -1.32
CA PRO A 292 1.89 3.16 -2.49
C PRO A 292 1.33 2.48 -3.75
N GLY A 293 1.62 1.19 -3.97
CA GLY A 293 1.07 0.44 -5.10
C GLY A 293 -0.46 0.34 -5.05
N LEU A 294 -1.02 0.20 -3.84
CA LEU A 294 -2.46 0.18 -3.63
C LEU A 294 -3.07 1.57 -3.80
N LEU A 295 -2.42 2.62 -3.28
CA LEU A 295 -2.84 4.01 -3.48
C LEU A 295 -2.87 4.39 -4.96
N LYS A 296 -1.86 3.97 -5.74
CA LYS A 296 -1.83 4.21 -7.19
C LYS A 296 -3.01 3.57 -7.90
N ARG A 297 -3.37 2.34 -7.53
CA ARG A 297 -4.54 1.64 -8.07
C ARG A 297 -5.86 2.36 -7.75
N MET A 298 -6.01 2.91 -6.55
CA MET A 298 -7.24 3.59 -6.09
C MET A 298 -7.38 5.04 -6.59
N LEU A 299 -6.28 5.79 -6.69
CA LEU A 299 -6.28 7.22 -7.02
C LEU A 299 -6.14 7.49 -8.54
N GLY A 300 -5.49 6.57 -9.26
CA GLY A 300 -5.03 6.82 -10.64
C GLY A 300 -3.88 7.83 -10.71
N ASP A 301 -3.30 8.01 -11.89
CA ASP A 301 -2.01 8.72 -12.04
C ASP A 301 -2.04 10.18 -11.55
N LYS A 302 -3.10 10.94 -11.88
CA LYS A 302 -3.18 12.38 -11.53
C LYS A 302 -3.23 12.64 -10.03
N ASP A 303 -4.08 11.89 -9.31
CA ASP A 303 -4.26 12.07 -7.88
C ASP A 303 -3.08 11.42 -7.11
N PHE A 304 -2.49 10.35 -7.65
CA PHE A 304 -1.28 9.75 -7.11
C PHE A 304 -0.05 10.69 -7.20
N GLU A 305 0.20 11.32 -8.36
CA GLU A 305 1.26 12.34 -8.51
C GLU A 305 1.07 13.49 -7.51
N ARG A 306 -0.19 13.91 -7.29
CA ARG A 306 -0.52 14.94 -6.30
C ARG A 306 -0.21 14.46 -4.88
N TRP A 307 -0.59 13.23 -4.55
CA TRP A 307 -0.27 12.60 -3.26
C TRP A 307 1.24 12.55 -3.03
N GLU A 308 2.04 12.03 -3.98
CA GLU A 308 3.51 11.95 -3.86
C GLU A 308 4.13 13.31 -3.58
N ARG A 309 3.74 14.33 -4.34
CA ARG A 309 4.23 15.70 -4.15
C ARG A 309 3.87 16.26 -2.78
N LEU A 310 2.62 16.06 -2.33
CA LEU A 310 2.16 16.55 -1.03
C LEU A 310 2.84 15.81 0.12
N THR A 311 3.04 14.50 -0.01
CA THR A 311 3.74 13.67 0.99
C THR A 311 5.18 14.16 1.12
N LEU A 312 5.90 14.30 0.02
CA LEU A 312 7.26 14.84 0.03
C LEU A 312 7.31 16.23 0.67
N GLN A 313 6.46 17.15 0.21
CA GLN A 313 6.43 18.52 0.72
C GLN A 313 6.13 18.57 2.23
N LYS A 314 5.11 17.85 2.69
CA LYS A 314 4.71 17.85 4.11
C LYS A 314 5.75 17.18 5.01
N THR A 315 6.42 16.15 4.52
CA THR A 315 7.53 15.52 5.24
C THR A 315 8.70 16.49 5.38
N LEU A 316 9.10 17.15 4.28
CA LEU A 316 10.16 18.17 4.32
C LEU A 316 9.79 19.35 5.22
N ASP A 317 8.54 19.83 5.18
CA ASP A 317 8.04 20.91 6.05
C ASP A 317 8.04 20.54 7.54
N SER A 318 8.02 19.24 7.86
CA SER A 318 8.04 18.76 9.24
C SER A 318 9.46 18.66 9.83
N MET A 319 10.48 18.71 8.99
CA MET A 319 11.89 18.67 9.39
C MET A 319 12.36 20.06 9.82
N SER A 320 12.94 20.18 11.01
CA SER A 320 13.33 21.48 11.58
C SER A 320 14.57 22.08 10.93
N ASP A 321 15.39 21.26 10.29
CA ASP A 321 16.65 21.60 9.62
C ASP A 321 16.46 21.80 8.11
N VAL A 322 15.22 21.88 7.62
CA VAL A 322 14.93 22.09 6.19
C VAL A 322 14.43 23.52 5.97
N ALA A 323 15.13 24.24 5.10
CA ALA A 323 14.76 25.57 4.64
C ALA A 323 14.64 25.63 3.11
N TYR A 324 13.71 26.41 2.59
CA TYR A 324 13.50 26.53 1.15
C TYR A 324 14.31 27.67 0.54
N CYS A 325 15.01 27.38 -0.56
CA CYS A 325 15.77 28.38 -1.29
C CYS A 325 14.87 29.51 -1.79
N PRO A 326 15.16 30.78 -1.48
CA PRO A 326 14.33 31.92 -1.90
C PRO A 326 14.33 32.19 -3.41
N ARG A 327 15.28 31.62 -4.17
CA ARG A 327 15.37 31.80 -5.63
C ARG A 327 14.62 30.75 -6.43
N CYS A 328 14.68 29.49 -6.01
CA CYS A 328 14.18 28.36 -6.80
C CYS A 328 13.33 27.37 -6.01
N VAL A 329 13.07 27.63 -4.72
CA VAL A 329 12.18 26.84 -3.85
C VAL A 329 12.65 25.39 -3.64
N THR A 330 13.89 25.06 -3.99
CA THR A 330 14.49 23.77 -3.62
C THR A 330 14.68 23.71 -2.11
N ALA A 331 14.29 22.59 -1.49
CA ALA A 331 14.59 22.31 -0.08
C ALA A 331 16.12 22.21 0.13
N CYS A 332 16.62 22.87 1.16
CA CYS A 332 18.03 22.97 1.51
C CYS A 332 18.18 22.63 2.99
N LEU A 333 19.29 21.99 3.35
CA LEU A 333 19.61 21.73 4.76
C LEU A 333 20.18 23.00 5.39
N GLU A 334 19.70 23.30 6.59
CA GLU A 334 20.17 24.37 7.47
C GLU A 334 21.36 23.89 8.29
N ASP A 335 22.40 24.73 8.39
CA ASP A 335 23.55 24.51 9.26
C ASP A 335 23.33 25.10 10.67
N GLU A 336 24.25 24.80 11.59
CA GLU A 336 24.19 25.29 12.99
C GLU A 336 24.20 26.82 13.11
N GLU A 337 24.63 27.54 12.06
CA GLU A 337 24.70 29.01 12.00
C GLU A 337 23.42 29.64 11.39
N ASN A 338 22.35 28.86 11.18
CA ASN A 338 21.13 29.29 10.51
C ASN A 338 21.37 29.76 9.06
N ASN A 339 22.23 29.06 8.33
CA ASN A 339 22.46 29.27 6.91
C ASN A 339 22.21 28.00 6.11
N ALA A 340 21.94 28.17 4.82
CA ALA A 340 21.73 27.07 3.90
C ALA A 340 22.33 27.40 2.54
N GLN A 341 22.84 26.38 1.85
CA GLN A 341 23.28 26.49 0.47
C GLN A 341 22.40 25.65 -0.44
N CYS A 342 21.84 26.28 -1.47
CA CYS A 342 21.01 25.59 -2.44
C CYS A 342 21.85 24.71 -3.38
N SER A 343 21.59 23.41 -3.42
CA SER A 343 22.26 22.47 -4.32
C SER A 343 21.96 22.72 -5.81
N LYS A 344 20.82 23.36 -6.14
CA LYS A 344 20.38 23.60 -7.52
C LYS A 344 20.97 24.87 -8.13
N CYS A 345 20.99 25.97 -7.37
CA CYS A 345 21.42 27.28 -7.88
C CYS A 345 22.63 27.86 -7.14
N PHE A 346 23.22 27.09 -6.22
CA PHE A 346 24.38 27.43 -5.40
C PHE A 346 24.24 28.72 -4.58
N PHE A 347 23.01 29.24 -4.44
CA PHE A 347 22.73 30.41 -3.64
C PHE A 347 22.83 30.07 -2.15
N SER A 348 23.77 30.71 -1.46
CA SER A 348 23.93 30.64 -0.01
C SER A 348 23.14 31.76 0.67
N PHE A 349 22.30 31.38 1.62
CA PHE A 349 21.36 32.30 2.27
C PHE A 349 21.22 32.02 3.76
N CYS A 350 20.86 33.05 4.54
CA CYS A 350 20.44 32.89 5.93
C CYS A 350 19.00 32.37 5.96
N THR A 351 18.72 31.30 6.69
CA THR A 351 17.40 30.64 6.76
C THR A 351 16.36 31.51 7.47
N ARG A 352 16.80 32.38 8.39
CA ARG A 352 15.95 33.31 9.16
C ARG A 352 15.40 34.46 8.31
N CYS A 353 16.29 35.23 7.67
CA CYS A 353 15.89 36.40 6.88
C CYS A 353 15.67 36.09 5.40
N ARG A 354 16.09 34.90 4.93
CA ARG A 354 16.06 34.45 3.53
C ARG A 354 16.85 35.34 2.56
N TYR A 355 17.84 36.07 3.06
CA TYR A 355 18.79 36.89 2.28
C TYR A 355 20.15 36.21 2.14
N LEU A 356 21.07 36.87 1.42
CA LEU A 356 22.46 36.45 1.31
C LEU A 356 23.03 36.10 2.70
N ARG A 357 23.77 34.99 2.79
CA ARG A 357 24.48 34.59 4.01
C ARG A 357 25.27 35.77 4.57
N HIS A 358 25.10 36.01 5.88
CA HIS A 358 25.82 37.05 6.64
C HIS A 358 26.38 36.42 7.93
N ILE A 359 27.60 36.78 8.30
CA ILE A 359 28.31 36.21 9.46
C ILE A 359 28.52 37.33 10.47
N GLY A 360 28.08 37.13 11.73
CA GLY A 360 28.23 38.10 12.82
C GLY A 360 27.35 39.35 12.76
N GLU A 361 26.66 39.58 11.64
CA GLU A 361 25.69 40.67 11.47
C GLU A 361 24.27 40.23 11.85
N ARG A 362 23.47 41.15 12.41
CA ARG A 362 22.05 40.90 12.67
C ARG A 362 21.27 40.79 11.35
N CYS A 363 20.24 39.96 11.33
CA CYS A 363 19.31 39.89 10.20
C CYS A 363 18.71 41.26 9.91
N ILE A 364 18.57 41.61 8.62
CA ILE A 364 17.84 42.81 8.21
C ILE A 364 16.39 42.73 8.67
N SER A 365 15.89 43.77 9.34
CA SER A 365 14.51 43.80 9.78
C SER A 365 13.55 44.03 8.59
N PRO A 366 12.27 43.63 8.67
CA PRO A 366 11.29 43.94 7.63
C PRO A 366 11.16 45.45 7.37
N GLU A 367 11.34 46.30 8.39
CA GLU A 367 11.33 47.76 8.30
C GLU A 367 12.57 48.29 7.57
N GLU A 368 13.77 47.81 7.93
CA GLU A 368 15.02 48.15 7.24
C GLU A 368 14.98 47.72 5.78
N LYS A 369 14.41 46.54 5.52
CA LYS A 369 14.15 46.04 4.17
C LYS A 369 13.20 46.97 3.42
N LEU A 370 12.10 47.37 4.05
CA LEU A 370 11.14 48.33 3.47
C LEU A 370 11.84 49.65 3.12
N LEU A 371 12.64 50.21 4.02
CA LEU A 371 13.40 51.45 3.79
C LEU A 371 14.37 51.29 2.61
N SER A 372 15.10 50.17 2.54
CA SER A 372 16.02 49.88 1.44
C SER A 372 15.34 49.77 0.07
N LEU A 373 14.10 49.25 0.04
CA LEU A 373 13.28 49.12 -1.18
C LEU A 373 12.59 50.43 -1.57
N GLN A 374 12.43 51.37 -0.62
CA GLN A 374 11.83 52.69 -0.86
C GLN A 374 12.85 53.80 -1.10
N ASP A 375 14.15 53.52 -0.95
CA ASP A 375 15.23 54.46 -1.22
C ASP A 375 15.15 54.99 -2.67
N ARG A 376 14.96 56.31 -2.78
CA ARG A 376 14.70 57.02 -4.04
C ARG A 376 15.76 56.75 -5.11
N ASN A 377 17.03 56.61 -4.73
CA ASN A 377 18.11 56.38 -5.69
C ASN A 377 18.08 54.95 -6.24
N LYS A 378 17.84 53.95 -5.38
CA LYS A 378 17.66 52.55 -5.78
C LYS A 378 16.37 52.33 -6.56
N VAL A 379 15.25 52.92 -6.13
CA VAL A 379 13.96 52.87 -6.86
C VAL A 379 14.12 53.45 -8.26
N ARG A 380 14.84 54.57 -8.42
CA ARG A 380 15.07 55.20 -9.74
C ARG A 380 15.95 54.34 -10.65
N GLN A 381 16.92 53.60 -10.11
CA GLN A 381 17.74 52.66 -10.87
C GLN A 381 17.00 51.35 -11.20
N LEU A 382 16.24 50.79 -10.25
CA LEU A 382 15.42 49.58 -10.42
C LEU A 382 14.19 49.84 -11.34
N SER A 383 13.65 51.06 -11.31
CA SER A 383 12.53 51.52 -12.15
C SER A 383 12.92 51.84 -13.59
N LYS A 384 14.20 51.82 -13.96
CA LYS A 384 14.65 51.80 -15.37
C LYS A 384 14.51 50.41 -16.00
N GLY A 385 14.14 49.38 -15.23
CA GLY A 385 13.90 48.02 -15.71
C GLY A 385 12.54 47.83 -16.40
N ASN A 386 12.36 46.66 -17.01
CA ASN A 386 11.10 46.26 -17.64
C ASN A 386 9.92 46.23 -16.65
N PHE A 387 8.70 46.29 -17.18
CA PHE A 387 7.46 46.40 -16.41
C PHE A 387 7.31 45.33 -15.29
N ALA A 388 7.74 44.10 -15.55
CA ALA A 388 7.72 43.01 -14.57
C ALA A 388 8.55 43.32 -13.30
N ARG A 389 9.72 43.96 -13.44
CA ARG A 389 10.53 44.36 -12.28
C ARG A 389 9.83 45.44 -11.44
N ARG A 390 9.13 46.37 -12.08
CA ARG A 390 8.35 47.42 -11.40
C ARG A 390 7.19 46.82 -10.59
N ILE A 391 6.47 45.85 -11.17
CA ILE A 391 5.40 45.10 -10.47
C ILE A 391 5.96 44.32 -9.28
N ASN A 392 7.05 43.56 -9.47
CA ASN A 392 7.62 42.74 -8.41
C ASN A 392 8.06 43.60 -7.21
N LEU A 393 8.71 44.73 -7.48
CA LEU A 393 9.08 45.69 -6.44
C LEU A 393 7.85 46.24 -5.71
N ALA A 394 6.79 46.62 -6.44
CA ALA A 394 5.56 47.13 -5.85
C ALA A 394 4.82 46.08 -5.00
N ASN A 395 4.81 44.82 -5.44
CA ASN A 395 4.21 43.70 -4.71
C ASN A 395 5.03 43.33 -3.48
N GLU A 396 6.36 43.32 -3.57
CA GLU A 396 7.25 43.06 -2.44
C GLU A 396 7.08 44.13 -1.36
N ILE A 397 7.06 45.42 -1.74
CA ILE A 397 6.79 46.52 -0.80
C ILE A 397 5.39 46.39 -0.17
N SER A 398 4.38 46.04 -0.96
CA SER A 398 3.01 45.92 -0.45
C SER A 398 2.83 44.71 0.47
N SER A 399 3.49 43.60 0.14
CA SER A 399 3.52 42.39 0.97
C SER A 399 4.20 42.66 2.31
N ILE A 400 5.37 43.31 2.32
CA ILE A 400 6.08 43.68 3.55
C ILE A 400 5.23 44.63 4.40
N LYS A 401 4.57 45.62 3.77
CA LYS A 401 3.65 46.52 4.49
C LYS A 401 2.48 45.77 5.11
N GLU A 402 1.90 44.79 4.41
CA GLU A 402 0.80 44.02 4.95
C GLU A 402 1.26 43.10 6.09
N VAL A 403 2.40 42.43 5.94
CA VAL A 403 3.03 41.64 7.03
C VAL A 403 3.26 42.51 8.26
N LEU A 404 3.84 43.70 8.10
CA LEU A 404 4.04 44.67 9.18
C LEU A 404 2.72 45.17 9.80
N ARG A 405 1.62 45.15 9.05
CA ARG A 405 0.31 45.63 9.50
C ARG A 405 -0.52 44.55 10.19
N SER A 406 -0.45 43.32 9.70
CA SER A 406 -1.41 42.26 10.04
C SER A 406 -0.80 41.05 10.74
N SER A 407 0.52 41.03 10.96
CA SER A 407 1.19 39.88 11.57
C SER A 407 2.26 40.29 12.57
N VAL A 408 2.51 39.40 13.53
CA VAL A 408 3.55 39.51 14.55
C VAL A 408 4.52 38.36 14.34
N LEU A 409 5.82 38.66 14.30
CA LEU A 409 6.84 37.63 14.11
C LEU A 409 7.01 36.83 15.40
N CYS A 410 7.11 35.51 15.29
CA CYS A 410 7.45 34.66 16.42
C CYS A 410 8.86 35.02 16.93
N PRO A 411 9.05 35.31 18.24
CA PRO A 411 10.35 35.69 18.78
C PRO A 411 11.38 34.55 18.77
N HIS A 412 10.91 33.30 18.63
CA HIS A 412 11.79 32.12 18.64
C HIS A 412 12.23 31.72 17.22
N CYS A 413 11.31 31.65 16.26
CA CYS A 413 11.61 31.14 14.91
C CYS A 413 11.39 32.16 13.78
N GLY A 414 10.95 33.38 14.07
CA GLY A 414 10.73 34.43 13.07
C GLY A 414 9.55 34.18 12.11
N THR A 415 8.75 33.13 12.32
CA THR A 415 7.56 32.87 11.51
C THR A 415 6.51 33.96 11.75
N ALA A 416 5.99 34.57 10.67
CA ALA A 416 4.93 35.57 10.75
C ALA A 416 3.60 34.91 11.13
N ILE A 417 2.98 35.40 12.20
CA ILE A 417 1.73 34.86 12.74
C ILE A 417 0.69 35.98 12.64
N SER A 418 -0.45 35.69 12.03
CA SER A 418 -1.61 36.57 11.99
C SER A 418 -2.69 36.07 12.94
N ARG A 419 -3.35 36.99 13.65
CA ARG A 419 -4.54 36.68 14.46
C ARG A 419 -5.81 36.93 13.65
N VAL A 420 -6.78 36.03 13.79
CA VAL A 420 -8.12 36.19 13.19
C VAL A 420 -9.10 36.78 14.21
N SER A 421 -9.01 36.37 15.48
CA SER A 421 -9.67 36.96 16.66
C SER A 421 -9.13 36.30 17.94
N GLY A 422 -9.38 36.89 19.11
CA GLY A 422 -9.12 36.22 20.41
C GLY A 422 -7.93 36.74 21.22
N CYS A 423 -7.40 35.87 22.09
CA CYS A 423 -6.41 36.18 23.14
C CYS A 423 -5.01 36.51 22.58
N ASP A 424 -4.31 37.43 23.24
CA ASP A 424 -2.92 37.77 22.93
C ASP A 424 -1.91 36.68 23.35
N HIS A 425 -2.35 35.61 24.03
CA HIS A 425 -1.49 34.46 24.36
C HIS A 425 -1.53 33.46 23.20
N MET A 426 -0.49 33.47 22.36
CA MET A 426 -0.43 32.63 21.16
C MET A 426 0.70 31.61 21.21
N LEU A 427 0.44 30.43 20.64
CA LEU A 427 1.47 29.42 20.35
C LEU A 427 1.88 29.55 18.88
N CYS A 428 3.18 29.50 18.62
CA CYS A 428 3.66 29.50 17.25
C CYS A 428 3.19 28.24 16.50
N SER A 429 2.54 28.40 15.35
CA SER A 429 2.12 27.27 14.50
C SER A 429 3.29 26.44 13.97
N ASN A 430 4.48 27.03 13.89
CA ASN A 430 5.70 26.39 13.45
C ASN A 430 6.47 25.74 14.62
N CYS A 431 7.02 26.54 15.55
CA CYS A 431 7.88 26.03 16.63
C CYS A 431 7.15 25.70 17.95
N ARG A 432 5.84 25.92 18.03
CA ARG A 432 4.99 25.68 19.21
C ARG A 432 5.38 26.43 20.50
N GLN A 433 6.31 27.38 20.43
CA GLN A 433 6.69 28.20 21.59
C GLN A 433 5.63 29.29 21.88
N PRO A 434 5.32 29.57 23.15
CA PRO A 434 4.35 30.58 23.56
C PRO A 434 4.94 32.00 23.50
N PHE A 435 4.16 32.93 22.94
CA PHE A 435 4.53 34.34 22.85
C PHE A 435 3.29 35.25 22.94
N CYS A 436 3.51 36.51 23.28
CA CYS A 436 2.46 37.52 23.34
C CYS A 436 2.26 38.15 21.96
N TYR A 437 1.06 38.07 21.40
CA TYR A 437 0.73 38.72 20.14
C TYR A 437 0.65 40.25 20.27
N ALA A 438 0.30 40.77 21.45
CA ALA A 438 0.21 42.21 21.68
C ALA A 438 1.57 42.93 21.58
N CYS A 439 2.67 42.32 22.08
CA CYS A 439 4.00 42.93 22.09
C CYS A 439 5.09 42.13 21.37
N GLY A 440 4.79 40.93 20.85
CA GLY A 440 5.74 40.09 20.11
C GLY A 440 6.81 39.38 20.95
N LYS A 441 6.75 39.45 22.29
CA LYS A 441 7.79 38.88 23.18
C LYS A 441 7.48 37.47 23.69
N PRO A 442 8.50 36.66 24.06
CA PRO A 442 8.32 35.37 24.71
C PRO A 442 7.53 35.48 26.00
N LEU A 443 6.65 34.51 26.26
CA LEU A 443 5.88 34.47 27.50
C LEU A 443 6.69 33.81 28.63
N HIS A 444 7.18 34.62 29.57
CA HIS A 444 7.84 34.19 30.81
C HIS A 444 6.97 34.50 32.05
N ARG A 445 7.33 33.94 33.23
CA ARG A 445 6.55 34.04 34.50
C ARG A 445 6.17 35.46 34.97
N GLY A 446 6.73 36.53 34.38
CA GLY A 446 6.35 37.93 34.65
C GLY A 446 5.36 38.58 33.66
N HIS A 447 5.05 37.91 32.54
CA HIS A 447 4.03 38.34 31.57
C HIS A 447 2.63 37.79 31.91
N SER A 448 2.40 37.52 33.19
CA SER A 448 1.16 36.94 33.71
C SER A 448 0.31 38.04 34.32
N SER A 449 -0.75 38.45 33.62
CA SER A 449 -1.90 39.04 34.28
C SER A 449 -3.14 38.59 33.52
N ALA A 450 -4.21 38.35 34.27
CA ALA A 450 -5.50 37.81 33.87
C ALA A 450 -6.08 38.41 32.54
N PRO A 451 -7.09 37.77 31.92
CA PRO A 451 -7.54 37.97 30.53
C PRO A 451 -8.02 39.38 30.11
N SER A 452 -7.88 40.41 30.95
CA SER A 452 -8.46 41.73 30.75
C SER A 452 -7.52 42.91 31.06
N SER A 453 -6.25 42.68 31.40
CA SER A 453 -5.29 43.77 31.67
C SER A 453 -3.90 43.42 31.15
N LEU A 454 -3.44 44.15 30.13
CA LEU A 454 -2.05 44.13 29.67
C LEU A 454 -1.14 44.44 30.87
N SER A 455 -0.10 43.62 31.11
CA SER A 455 0.90 43.95 32.12
C SER A 455 1.55 45.29 31.78
N GLU A 456 1.99 46.04 32.79
CA GLU A 456 2.66 47.33 32.60
C GLU A 456 3.88 47.19 31.68
N GLN A 457 4.58 46.05 31.78
CA GLN A 457 5.66 45.67 30.87
C GLN A 457 5.18 45.49 29.41
N CYS A 458 4.01 44.88 29.18
CA CYS A 458 3.46 44.71 27.84
C CYS A 458 3.05 46.05 27.20
N ARG A 459 2.52 47.00 27.99
CA ARG A 459 2.23 48.36 27.53
C ARG A 459 3.49 49.12 27.16
N ILE A 460 4.52 49.07 28.02
CA ILE A 460 5.82 49.70 27.74
C ILE A 460 6.44 49.11 26.47
N ASP A 461 6.35 47.79 26.31
CA ASP A 461 6.88 47.11 25.12
C ASP A 461 6.09 47.45 23.86
N GLN A 462 4.75 47.59 23.95
CA GLN A 462 3.93 48.11 22.86
C GLN A 462 4.28 49.55 22.50
N GLU A 463 4.47 50.42 23.49
CA GLU A 463 4.82 51.83 23.27
C GLU A 463 6.22 51.98 22.66
N ASN A 464 7.18 51.15 23.07
CA ASN A 464 8.52 51.10 22.47
C ASN A 464 8.48 50.59 21.01
N SER A 465 7.69 49.53 20.73
CA SER A 465 7.50 49.04 19.36
C SER A 465 6.69 49.99 18.47
N ALA A 466 5.74 50.75 19.05
CA ALA A 466 4.97 51.78 18.35
C ALA A 466 5.77 53.07 18.11
N GLY A 467 6.73 53.39 19.00
CA GLY A 467 7.64 54.53 18.86
C GLY A 467 8.68 54.35 17.75
N GLU A 468 9.09 53.11 17.47
CA GLU A 468 10.00 52.75 16.36
C GLU A 468 9.28 52.55 15.01
N THR A 469 7.93 52.57 14.98
CA THR A 469 7.19 52.60 13.72
C THR A 469 7.34 53.99 13.10
N LEU A 470 8.49 54.22 12.43
CA LEU A 470 8.68 55.32 11.51
C LEU A 470 7.39 55.46 10.69
N LYS A 471 6.75 56.64 10.78
CA LYS A 471 5.70 57.05 9.86
C LYS A 471 6.36 57.20 8.48
N VAL A 472 6.65 56.08 7.82
CA VAL A 472 7.26 56.04 6.50
C VAL A 472 6.17 56.43 5.51
N ASN A 473 6.05 57.73 5.28
CA ASN A 473 5.24 58.25 4.19
C ASN A 473 5.76 57.64 2.89
N PRO A 474 4.92 56.94 2.09
CA PRO A 474 5.35 56.36 0.84
C PRO A 474 5.97 57.47 -0.03
N SER A 475 7.16 57.22 -0.58
CA SER A 475 7.76 58.19 -1.50
C SER A 475 6.77 58.46 -2.63
N SER A 476 6.63 59.73 -3.04
CA SER A 476 5.72 60.16 -4.12
C SER A 476 5.84 59.29 -5.37
N LEU A 477 7.06 58.82 -5.67
CA LEU A 477 7.39 57.86 -6.74
C LEU A 477 6.68 56.52 -6.62
N ILE A 478 6.48 55.96 -5.42
CA ILE A 478 5.77 54.68 -5.24
C ILE A 478 4.27 54.87 -5.44
N THR A 479 3.73 56.01 -5.00
CA THR A 479 2.32 56.36 -5.21
C THR A 479 2.05 56.62 -6.69
N GLU A 480 2.95 57.33 -7.39
CA GLU A 480 2.93 57.51 -8.84
C GLU A 480 3.08 56.18 -9.60
N MET A 481 4.02 55.32 -9.22
CA MET A 481 4.14 53.96 -9.78
C MET A 481 2.87 53.14 -9.55
N LYS A 482 2.26 53.19 -8.36
CA LYS A 482 0.99 52.51 -8.09
C LYS A 482 -0.15 53.08 -8.95
N LYS A 483 -0.14 54.39 -9.24
CA LYS A 483 -1.14 55.05 -10.09
C LYS A 483 -0.97 54.70 -11.57
N GLU A 484 0.26 54.71 -12.09
CA GLU A 484 0.61 54.17 -13.42
C GLU A 484 0.22 52.69 -13.56
N LEU A 485 0.50 51.88 -12.52
CA LEU A 485 0.12 50.45 -12.47
C LEU A 485 -1.40 50.22 -12.42
N VAL A 486 -2.18 51.18 -11.94
CA VAL A 486 -3.65 51.12 -11.91
C VAL A 486 -4.26 51.50 -13.26
N GLU A 487 -3.65 52.43 -14.01
CA GLU A 487 -4.07 52.74 -15.39
C GLU A 487 -3.73 51.60 -16.37
N GLU A 488 -2.64 50.86 -16.14
CA GLU A 488 -2.28 49.67 -16.92
C GLU A 488 -2.96 48.36 -16.46
N ARG A 489 -3.78 48.38 -15.40
CA ARG A 489 -4.55 47.19 -14.94
C ARG A 489 -5.54 46.67 -15.97
N SER A 490 -5.95 47.50 -16.92
CA SER A 490 -6.84 47.12 -18.02
C SER A 490 -6.24 46.07 -18.96
N ARG A 491 -4.91 45.84 -18.92
CA ARG A 491 -4.18 44.88 -19.77
C ARG A 491 -3.58 43.70 -18.99
N GLN A 492 -4.04 43.44 -17.76
CA GLN A 492 -3.52 42.39 -16.89
C GLN A 492 -4.38 41.12 -16.93
N HIS A 493 -3.71 39.97 -17.02
CA HIS A 493 -4.36 38.65 -17.10
C HIS A 493 -4.22 37.94 -15.74
N PRO A 494 -5.32 37.48 -15.11
CA PRO A 494 -5.26 36.77 -13.84
C PRO A 494 -4.79 35.34 -14.03
N CYS A 495 -3.89 34.88 -13.16
CA CYS A 495 -3.47 33.50 -13.12
C CYS A 495 -4.64 32.57 -12.74
N PRO A 496 -4.91 31.48 -13.46
CA PRO A 496 -5.99 30.55 -13.11
C PRO A 496 -5.79 29.84 -11.78
N THR A 497 -4.53 29.67 -11.34
CA THR A 497 -4.19 28.94 -10.12
C THR A 497 -4.29 29.82 -8.88
N CYS A 498 -3.63 30.99 -8.88
CA CYS A 498 -3.52 31.85 -7.69
C CYS A 498 -4.19 33.22 -7.84
N ARG A 499 -4.83 33.50 -8.98
CA ARG A 499 -5.47 34.78 -9.33
C ARG A 499 -4.54 36.00 -9.35
N GLN A 500 -3.23 35.80 -9.17
CA GLN A 500 -2.24 36.85 -9.32
C GLN A 500 -2.37 37.49 -10.70
N LEU A 501 -2.50 38.81 -10.75
CA LEU A 501 -2.51 39.57 -12.00
C LEU A 501 -1.08 39.59 -12.57
N ASN A 502 -0.93 39.15 -13.82
CA ASN A 502 0.34 39.21 -14.53
C ASN A 502 0.14 39.90 -15.90
N PRO A 503 1.10 40.71 -16.34
CA PRO A 503 1.04 41.33 -17.65
C PRO A 503 1.38 40.33 -18.75
N LYS A 504 0.76 40.55 -19.91
CA LYS A 504 1.19 39.94 -21.16
C LYS A 504 2.44 40.65 -21.68
N MET A 505 3.45 39.90 -22.12
CA MET A 505 4.69 40.46 -22.64
C MET A 505 4.60 40.62 -24.17
N GLY A 506 4.44 41.86 -24.63
CA GLY A 506 4.21 42.15 -26.05
C GLY A 506 2.96 41.45 -26.57
N ASN A 507 3.06 40.80 -27.73
CA ASN A 507 1.95 40.03 -28.28
C ASN A 507 1.89 38.57 -27.77
N ASN A 508 2.81 38.12 -26.92
CA ASN A 508 2.88 36.72 -26.51
C ASN A 508 1.80 36.37 -25.47
N ASN A 509 0.83 35.53 -25.85
CA ASN A 509 -0.22 35.03 -24.96
C ASN A 509 0.29 34.00 -23.94
N HIS A 510 1.54 33.54 -24.03
CA HIS A 510 2.17 32.69 -23.02
C HIS A 510 2.65 33.53 -21.84
N ILE A 511 1.91 33.45 -20.73
CA ILE A 511 2.20 34.19 -19.50
C ILE A 511 2.80 33.24 -18.46
N PHE A 512 3.85 33.69 -17.79
CA PHE A 512 4.40 33.02 -16.61
C PHE A 512 3.88 33.73 -15.36
N CYS A 513 3.23 32.99 -14.46
CA CYS A 513 2.85 33.52 -13.16
C CYS A 513 4.04 33.44 -12.21
N TRP A 514 4.58 34.57 -11.80
CA TRP A 514 5.71 34.59 -10.86
C TRP A 514 5.33 34.13 -9.44
N ALA A 515 4.06 34.29 -9.04
CA ALA A 515 3.60 33.96 -7.69
C ALA A 515 3.45 32.45 -7.45
N CYS A 516 2.96 31.70 -8.43
CA CYS A 516 2.80 30.24 -8.33
C CYS A 516 3.69 29.45 -9.30
N GLN A 517 4.54 30.14 -10.06
CA GLN A 517 5.44 29.59 -11.08
C GLN A 517 4.76 28.76 -12.17
N VAL A 518 3.47 29.00 -12.41
CA VAL A 518 2.69 28.31 -13.44
C VAL A 518 2.68 29.12 -14.73
N HIS A 519 2.89 28.45 -15.85
CA HIS A 519 2.68 29.01 -17.18
C HIS A 519 1.21 28.89 -17.59
N TYR A 520 0.62 29.91 -18.20
CA TYR A 520 -0.78 29.90 -18.63
C TYR A 520 -1.00 30.79 -19.85
N CYS A 521 -2.14 30.60 -20.52
CA CYS A 521 -2.51 31.34 -21.73
C CYS A 521 -3.38 32.55 -21.39
N ALA A 522 -3.03 33.71 -21.93
CA ALA A 522 -3.77 34.97 -21.77
C ALA A 522 -5.20 34.90 -22.35
N LEU A 523 -5.39 34.15 -23.43
CA LEU A 523 -6.66 34.07 -24.16
C LEU A 523 -7.68 33.19 -23.45
N CYS A 524 -7.31 31.93 -23.17
CA CYS A 524 -8.24 30.94 -22.60
C CYS A 524 -8.08 30.78 -21.08
N ARG A 525 -7.09 31.45 -20.47
CA ARG A 525 -6.77 31.39 -19.04
C ARG A 525 -6.46 29.98 -18.53
N MET A 526 -6.08 29.05 -19.40
CA MET A 526 -5.70 27.69 -19.01
C MET A 526 -4.19 27.57 -18.76
N VAL A 527 -3.82 26.69 -17.84
CA VAL A 527 -2.42 26.34 -17.55
C VAL A 527 -1.79 25.66 -18.77
N VAL A 528 -0.64 26.17 -19.21
CA VAL A 528 0.13 25.66 -20.34
C VAL A 528 1.29 24.82 -19.79
N ARG A 529 1.17 23.49 -19.88
CA ARG A 529 2.24 22.56 -19.47
C ARG A 529 3.34 22.44 -20.52
N LYS A 530 2.96 22.42 -21.80
CA LYS A 530 3.87 22.42 -22.95
C LYS A 530 3.34 23.38 -24.02
N SER A 531 4.19 24.29 -24.48
CA SER A 531 3.80 25.31 -25.46
C SER A 531 3.34 24.71 -26.79
N SER A 532 3.99 23.64 -27.23
CA SER A 532 3.71 22.95 -28.50
C SER A 532 2.36 22.25 -28.55
N GLU A 533 1.80 21.86 -27.39
CA GLU A 533 0.49 21.21 -27.29
C GLU A 533 -0.66 22.22 -27.19
N HIS A 534 -0.37 23.46 -26.77
CA HIS A 534 -1.37 24.49 -26.54
C HIS A 534 -1.47 25.52 -27.68
N TYR A 535 -0.33 25.92 -28.24
CA TYR A 535 -0.27 26.92 -29.31
C TYR A 535 -0.07 26.25 -30.66
N GLY A 536 -0.96 26.54 -31.62
CA GLY A 536 -0.91 25.94 -32.95
C GLY A 536 -2.17 26.16 -33.77
N PRO A 537 -2.30 25.55 -34.96
CA PRO A 537 -3.43 25.77 -35.88
C PRO A 537 -4.79 25.39 -35.29
N ARG A 538 -4.81 24.39 -34.38
CA ARG A 538 -6.02 23.93 -33.66
C ARG A 538 -6.12 24.47 -32.23
N GLY A 539 -5.14 25.26 -31.79
CA GLY A 539 -5.00 25.75 -30.41
C GLY A 539 -5.12 27.27 -30.29
N CYS A 540 -4.74 27.82 -29.15
CA CYS A 540 -4.70 29.28 -28.97
C CYS A 540 -3.60 29.90 -29.85
N LYS A 541 -3.78 31.14 -30.30
CA LYS A 541 -2.70 31.88 -30.98
C LYS A 541 -1.64 32.26 -29.97
N GLN A 542 -0.37 31.94 -30.24
CA GLN A 542 0.74 32.33 -29.36
C GLN A 542 0.98 33.83 -29.39
N HIS A 543 0.77 34.49 -30.53
CA HIS A 543 0.96 35.92 -30.68
C HIS A 543 -0.33 36.61 -31.12
N SER A 544 -0.87 37.51 -30.29
CA SER A 544 -1.98 38.40 -30.64
C SER A 544 -1.86 39.74 -29.92
N VAL A 545 -2.46 40.79 -30.46
CA VAL A 545 -2.62 42.08 -29.75
C VAL A 545 -3.72 41.91 -28.69
N ASP A 546 -3.63 42.64 -27.57
CA ASP A 546 -4.74 42.71 -26.61
C ASP A 546 -5.89 43.54 -27.21
N PRO A 547 -7.15 43.07 -27.11
CA PRO A 547 -8.31 43.78 -27.63
C PRO A 547 -8.61 45.08 -26.87
#